data_AF-A0A7C5C6A3-F1
#
_entry.id   AF-A0A7C5C6A3-F1
#
_cell.length_a   1.000
_cell.length_b   1.000
_cell.length_c   1.000
_cell.angle_alpha   90.00
_cell.angle_beta   90.00
_cell.angle_gamma   90.00
#
_symmetry.space_group_name_H-M   'P 1'
#
loop_
_entity.id
_entity.type
_entity.pdbx_description
1 polymer ?
#
loop_
_entity_poly.entity_id
_entity_poly.type
_entity_poly.pdbx_seq_one_letter_code
_entity_poly.pdbx_strand_id
1 'polypeptide(L)'
;MSGPIISVSGVAVRRLGTILVVLLLGLAVVSSAGQQGERRHVDDTKLLRGDLWVKLTPDVKLAYLWGAANVVEVERQLMAEIPELRVENFSAKVAEADHGMTFNELMAVVDRYYREHPDRLDVSVLRVLWDETVVPRIKTGIAGQPLQR
;
A
#
# COMPACT_ATOMS: atom_id res chain seq x y z
N MET A 1 -25.46 -46.51 34.43
CA MET A 1 -25.23 -46.64 32.98
C MET A 1 -24.67 -45.30 32.51
N SER A 2 -23.36 -45.25 32.27
CA SER A 2 -22.61 -44.04 31.91
C SER A 2 -22.43 -44.00 30.40
N GLY A 3 -22.88 -42.93 29.74
CA GLY A 3 -22.64 -42.68 28.31
C GLY A 3 -21.37 -41.85 28.09
N PRO A 4 -20.69 -41.97 26.94
CA PRO A 4 -19.39 -41.34 26.72
C PRO A 4 -19.52 -39.83 26.44
N ILE A 5 -18.69 -39.04 27.12
CA ILE A 5 -18.45 -37.63 26.83
C ILE A 5 -17.48 -37.58 25.63
N ILE A 6 -17.97 -37.16 24.47
CA ILE A 6 -17.11 -36.91 23.29
C ILE A 6 -16.37 -35.60 23.53
N SER A 7 -15.10 -35.71 23.90
CA SER A 7 -14.15 -34.59 23.95
C SER A 7 -13.80 -34.16 22.54
N VAL A 8 -14.38 -33.06 22.07
CA VAL A 8 -14.00 -32.44 20.79
C VAL A 8 -12.78 -31.55 21.04
N SER A 9 -11.62 -32.04 20.62
CA SER A 9 -10.31 -31.40 20.80
C SER A 9 -10.24 -30.10 20.01
N GLY A 10 -9.86 -28.99 20.66
CA GLY A 10 -9.73 -27.63 20.11
C GLY A 10 -8.71 -27.42 18.97
N VAL A 11 -8.22 -28.50 18.36
CA VAL A 11 -7.32 -28.49 17.20
C VAL A 11 -8.10 -28.59 15.88
N ALA A 12 -9.31 -29.18 15.88
CA ALA A 12 -10.11 -29.33 14.66
C ALA A 12 -10.69 -27.99 14.15
N VAL A 13 -11.11 -27.11 15.05
CA VAL A 13 -11.70 -25.79 14.70
C VAL A 13 -10.68 -24.88 13.99
N ARG A 14 -9.40 -24.99 14.33
CA ARG A 14 -8.33 -24.18 13.70
C ARG A 14 -7.96 -24.64 12.29
N ARG A 15 -8.23 -25.90 11.91
CA ARG A 15 -7.94 -26.42 10.56
C ARG A 15 -9.12 -26.25 9.59
N LEU A 16 -10.35 -26.16 10.09
CA LEU A 16 -11.52 -25.86 9.26
C LEU A 16 -11.56 -24.40 8.77
N GLY A 17 -11.09 -23.44 9.57
CA GLY A 17 -11.07 -22.02 9.18
C GLY A 17 -10.16 -21.73 7.97
N THR A 18 -8.99 -22.37 7.91
CA THR A 18 -8.03 -22.16 6.81
C THR A 18 -8.50 -22.79 5.50
N ILE A 19 -9.23 -23.90 5.56
CA ILE A 19 -9.75 -24.58 4.37
C ILE A 19 -10.94 -23.80 3.78
N LEU A 20 -11.75 -23.13 4.60
CA LEU A 20 -12.91 -22.35 4.12
C LEU A 20 -12.50 -21.06 3.39
N VAL A 21 -11.39 -20.41 3.79
CA VAL A 21 -10.87 -19.22 3.07
C VAL A 21 -10.29 -19.58 1.71
N VAL A 22 -9.68 -20.76 1.55
CA VAL A 22 -9.17 -21.24 0.26
C VAL A 22 -10.30 -21.71 -0.67
N LEU A 23 -11.37 -22.30 -0.13
CA LEU A 23 -12.51 -22.75 -0.93
C LEU A 23 -13.42 -21.60 -1.42
N LEU A 24 -13.49 -20.47 -0.70
CA LEU A 24 -14.20 -19.27 -1.18
C LEU A 24 -13.46 -18.52 -2.31
N LEU A 25 -12.17 -18.78 -2.50
CA LEU A 25 -11.40 -18.28 -3.66
C LEU A 25 -11.42 -19.26 -4.86
N GLY A 26 -11.90 -20.50 -4.68
CA GLY A 26 -11.79 -21.56 -5.68
C GLY A 26 -13.05 -21.89 -6.49
N LEU A 27 -14.21 -21.31 -6.18
CA LEU A 27 -15.50 -21.69 -6.79
C LEU A 27 -16.09 -20.68 -7.80
N ALA A 28 -15.25 -19.86 -8.44
CA ALA A 28 -15.67 -18.96 -9.52
C ALA A 28 -15.12 -19.36 -10.89
N VAL A 29 -14.94 -20.66 -11.14
CA VAL A 29 -14.63 -21.18 -12.48
C VAL A 29 -15.73 -22.17 -12.87
N VAL A 30 -16.67 -21.71 -13.69
CA VAL A 30 -17.13 -22.32 -14.96
C VAL A 30 -18.34 -21.53 -15.48
N SER A 31 -18.09 -20.73 -16.53
CA SER A 31 -18.99 -20.53 -17.66
C SER A 31 -18.14 -20.03 -18.81
N SER A 32 -17.67 -20.98 -19.61
CA SER A 32 -16.82 -20.82 -20.78
C SER A 32 -17.63 -20.35 -21.98
N ALA A 33 -17.70 -19.04 -22.17
CA ALA A 33 -17.97 -18.37 -23.45
C ALA A 33 -17.56 -16.90 -23.31
N GLY A 34 -16.25 -16.62 -23.43
CA GLY A 34 -15.72 -15.25 -23.31
C GLY A 34 -14.26 -15.13 -22.86
N GLN A 35 -13.56 -16.22 -22.56
CA GLN A 35 -12.12 -16.18 -22.21
C GLN A 35 -11.22 -16.04 -23.44
N GLN A 36 -11.30 -14.90 -24.12
CA GLN A 36 -10.23 -14.36 -24.98
C GLN A 36 -10.18 -12.82 -24.81
N GLY A 37 -10.22 -12.36 -23.57
CA GLY A 37 -9.81 -10.99 -23.22
C GLY A 37 -8.37 -11.04 -22.73
N GLU A 38 -7.43 -10.73 -23.63
CA GLU A 38 -6.07 -10.26 -23.37
C GLU A 38 -5.34 -10.84 -22.13
N ARG A 39 -4.29 -11.64 -22.37
CA ARG A 39 -3.12 -11.58 -21.49
C ARG A 39 -2.55 -10.15 -21.60
N ARG A 40 -3.13 -9.21 -20.86
CA ARG A 40 -2.45 -7.95 -20.60
C ARG A 40 -1.18 -8.33 -19.87
N HIS A 41 -0.04 -8.15 -20.52
CA HIS A 41 1.13 -7.75 -19.75
C HIS A 41 0.64 -6.64 -18.83
N VAL A 42 0.92 -6.73 -17.53
CA VAL A 42 0.76 -5.59 -16.63
C VAL A 42 1.69 -4.54 -17.23
N ASP A 43 1.15 -3.69 -18.10
CA ASP A 43 1.82 -2.52 -18.64
C ASP A 43 2.40 -1.81 -17.40
N ASP A 44 3.73 -1.72 -17.35
CA ASP A 44 4.53 -1.33 -16.18
C ASP A 44 3.74 -0.39 -15.27
N THR A 45 3.34 -0.91 -14.11
CA THR A 45 2.33 -0.37 -13.19
C THR A 45 2.23 1.16 -13.26
N LYS A 46 1.26 1.68 -14.04
CA LYS A 46 1.09 3.13 -14.18
C LYS A 46 0.82 3.74 -12.81
N LEU A 47 1.84 4.39 -12.25
CA LEU A 47 1.71 5.15 -11.02
C LEU A 47 0.65 6.24 -11.21
N LEU A 48 -0.11 6.54 -10.16
CA LEU A 48 -1.06 7.66 -10.19
C LEU A 48 -0.28 8.96 -10.40
N ARG A 49 -0.66 9.75 -11.40
CA ARG A 49 -0.03 11.03 -11.78
C ARG A 49 -1.00 12.20 -11.64
N GLY A 50 -0.46 13.40 -11.82
CA GLY A 50 -1.22 14.66 -11.78
C GLY A 50 -2.41 14.71 -12.75
N ASP A 51 -2.24 14.22 -13.98
CA ASP A 51 -3.25 14.21 -15.04
C ASP A 51 -4.57 13.50 -14.64
N LEU A 52 -4.48 12.50 -13.76
CA LEU A 52 -5.62 11.84 -13.14
C LEU A 52 -5.96 12.46 -11.78
N TRP A 53 -4.96 12.74 -10.94
CA TRP A 53 -5.15 13.26 -9.58
C TRP A 53 -6.06 14.48 -9.53
N VAL A 54 -5.86 15.46 -10.42
CA VAL A 54 -6.63 16.72 -10.43
C VAL A 54 -8.11 16.52 -10.78
N LYS A 55 -8.48 15.35 -11.33
CA LYS A 55 -9.85 14.98 -11.70
C LYS A 55 -10.53 14.11 -10.63
N LEU A 56 -9.79 13.58 -9.66
CA LEU A 56 -10.32 12.72 -8.61
C LEU A 56 -11.13 13.52 -7.59
N THR A 57 -12.16 12.88 -7.04
CA THR A 57 -12.86 13.40 -5.88
C THR A 57 -11.96 13.34 -4.63
N PRO A 58 -12.22 14.19 -3.61
CA PRO A 58 -11.47 14.15 -2.36
C PRO A 58 -11.44 12.75 -1.72
N ASP A 59 -12.57 12.04 -1.71
CA ASP A 59 -12.64 10.70 -1.10
C ASP A 59 -11.73 9.69 -1.80
N VAL A 60 -11.61 9.75 -3.13
CA VAL A 60 -10.71 8.85 -3.88
C VAL A 60 -9.24 9.21 -3.64
N LYS A 61 -8.92 10.50 -3.54
CA LYS A 61 -7.58 10.96 -3.16
C LYS A 61 -7.20 10.45 -1.77
N LEU A 62 -8.09 10.60 -0.79
CA LEU A 62 -7.88 10.10 0.56
C LEU A 62 -7.72 8.57 0.56
N ALA A 63 -8.57 7.82 -0.15
CA ALA A 63 -8.45 6.37 -0.24
C ALA A 63 -7.09 5.92 -0.81
N TYR A 64 -6.57 6.62 -1.81
CA TYR A 64 -5.23 6.36 -2.34
C TYR A 64 -4.14 6.59 -1.28
N LEU A 65 -4.21 7.70 -0.54
CA LEU A 65 -3.27 8.02 0.55
C LEU A 65 -3.32 6.98 1.67
N TRP A 66 -4.52 6.54 2.07
CA TRP A 66 -4.71 5.44 3.02
C TRP A 66 -4.08 4.14 2.52
N GLY A 67 -4.26 3.81 1.24
CA GLY A 67 -3.64 2.65 0.61
C GLY A 67 -2.12 2.70 0.69
N ALA A 68 -1.51 3.84 0.35
CA ALA A 68 -0.06 4.03 0.44
C ALA A 68 0.45 3.91 1.89
N ALA A 69 -0.25 4.50 2.85
CA ALA A 69 0.11 4.41 4.27
C ALA A 69 0.02 2.98 4.81
N ASN A 70 -0.96 2.19 4.38
CA ASN A 70 -1.06 0.78 4.77
C ASN A 70 0.14 -0.05 4.29
N VAL A 71 0.67 0.22 3.10
CA VAL A 71 1.89 -0.46 2.61
C VAL A 71 3.08 -0.12 3.52
N VAL A 72 3.25 1.16 3.87
CA VAL A 72 4.31 1.60 4.78
C VAL A 72 4.18 0.93 6.15
N GLU A 73 2.96 0.85 6.69
CA GLU A 73 2.75 0.23 8.00
C GLU A 73 3.00 -1.28 7.99
N VAL A 74 2.59 -1.99 6.92
CA VAL A 74 2.92 -3.42 6.76
C VAL A 74 4.43 -3.64 6.75
N GLU A 75 5.17 -2.83 5.99
CA GLU A 75 6.64 -2.93 5.96
C GLU A 75 7.26 -2.60 7.32
N ARG A 76 6.74 -1.59 8.02
CA ARG A 76 7.22 -1.20 9.36
C ARG A 76 6.99 -2.30 10.39
N GLN A 77 5.84 -2.96 10.35
CA GLN A 77 5.54 -4.11 11.21
C GLN A 77 6.48 -5.28 10.92
N LEU A 78 6.70 -5.57 9.63
CA LEU A 78 7.61 -6.63 9.22
C LEU A 78 9.06 -6.36 9.69
N MET A 79 9.53 -5.11 9.63
CA MET A 79 10.83 -4.69 10.17
C MET A 79 10.92 -4.73 11.70
N ALA A 80 9.78 -4.64 12.40
CA ALA A 80 9.74 -4.77 13.86
C ALA A 80 9.93 -6.24 14.25
N GLU A 81 9.35 -7.16 13.50
CA GLU A 81 9.41 -8.61 13.72
C GLU A 81 10.70 -9.26 13.20
N ILE A 82 11.23 -8.76 12.08
CA ILE A 82 12.39 -9.32 11.37
C ILE A 82 13.46 -8.21 11.24
N PRO A 83 14.36 -8.07 12.23
CA PRO A 83 15.36 -7.01 12.25
C PRO A 83 16.29 -7.00 11.02
N GLU A 84 16.49 -8.14 10.36
CA GLU A 84 17.28 -8.29 9.15
C GLU A 84 16.69 -7.54 7.94
N LEU A 85 15.38 -7.22 7.98
CA LEU A 85 14.69 -6.43 6.97
C LEU A 85 14.77 -4.92 7.23
N ARG A 86 15.45 -4.49 8.30
CA ARG A 86 15.74 -3.07 8.57
C ARG A 86 16.83 -2.55 7.63
N VAL A 87 16.45 -2.41 6.37
CA VAL A 87 17.22 -1.72 5.35
C VAL A 87 16.76 -0.27 5.28
N GLU A 88 17.64 0.65 4.87
CA GLU A 88 17.31 2.06 4.59
C GLU A 88 16.42 2.20 3.33
N ASN A 89 15.26 1.56 3.35
CA ASN A 89 14.30 1.53 2.26
C ASN A 89 13.24 2.64 2.41
N PHE A 90 12.31 2.70 1.46
CA PHE A 90 11.28 3.74 1.40
C PHE A 90 10.53 3.91 2.73
N SER A 91 9.97 2.83 3.27
CA SER A 91 9.15 2.89 4.49
C SER A 91 9.96 3.28 5.72
N ALA A 92 11.23 2.89 5.81
CA ALA A 92 12.11 3.37 6.87
C ALA A 92 12.31 4.89 6.83
N LYS A 93 12.40 5.49 5.64
CA LYS A 93 12.54 6.95 5.47
C LYS A 93 11.24 7.71 5.68
N VAL A 94 10.12 7.13 5.27
CA VAL A 94 8.80 7.66 5.63
C VAL A 94 8.68 7.68 7.17
N ALA A 95 9.04 6.59 7.85
CA ALA A 95 9.03 6.57 9.32
C ALA A 95 10.00 7.60 9.95
N GLU A 96 11.20 7.77 9.40
CA GLU A 96 12.17 8.79 9.85
C GLU A 96 11.62 10.22 9.72
N ALA A 97 10.87 10.50 8.67
CA ALA A 97 10.35 11.84 8.40
C ALA A 97 9.30 12.33 9.42
N ASP A 98 8.78 11.45 10.29
CA ASP A 98 7.84 11.73 11.41
C ASP A 98 6.94 12.96 11.16
N HIS A 99 5.96 12.81 10.27
CA HIS A 99 5.38 13.98 9.62
C HIS A 99 4.38 14.73 10.51
N GLY A 100 3.76 14.05 11.49
CA GLY A 100 2.63 14.58 12.28
C GLY A 100 1.41 15.04 11.45
N MET A 101 1.45 14.87 10.12
CA MET A 101 0.43 15.34 9.18
C MET A 101 -0.76 14.39 9.13
N THR A 102 -1.95 14.97 9.04
CA THR A 102 -3.18 14.28 8.70
C THR A 102 -3.23 13.95 7.21
N PHE A 103 -4.06 12.97 6.82
CA PHE A 103 -4.29 12.65 5.41
C PHE A 103 -4.85 13.84 4.60
N ASN A 104 -5.64 14.71 5.24
CA ASN A 104 -6.14 15.93 4.60
C ASN A 104 -5.01 16.92 4.29
N GLU A 105 -4.02 17.06 5.17
CA GLU A 105 -2.84 17.90 4.93
C GLU A 105 -1.96 17.32 3.85
N LEU A 106 -1.75 15.99 3.83
CA LEU A 106 -1.03 15.31 2.74
C LEU A 106 -1.74 15.52 1.40
N MET A 107 -3.07 15.39 1.34
CA MET A 107 -3.85 15.69 0.14
C MET A 107 -3.68 17.14 -0.30
N ALA A 108 -3.71 18.09 0.65
CA ALA A 108 -3.54 19.51 0.36
C ALA A 108 -2.15 19.86 -0.18
N VAL A 109 -1.09 19.16 0.26
CA VAL A 109 0.26 19.30 -0.30
C VAL A 109 0.27 18.91 -1.78
N VAL A 110 -0.29 17.75 -2.13
CA VAL A 110 -0.32 17.27 -3.52
C VAL A 110 -1.23 18.17 -4.39
N ASP A 111 -2.38 18.58 -3.88
CA ASP A 111 -3.27 19.52 -4.58
C ASP A 111 -2.62 20.87 -4.84
N ARG A 112 -1.80 21.36 -3.90
CA ARG A 112 -1.04 22.59 -4.06
C ARG A 112 0.03 22.43 -5.14
N TYR A 113 0.82 21.35 -5.09
CA TYR A 113 1.88 21.07 -6.06
C TYR A 113 1.36 21.13 -7.51
N TYR A 114 0.32 20.38 -7.85
CA TYR A 114 -0.19 20.37 -9.23
C TYR A 114 -0.91 21.66 -9.64
N ARG A 115 -1.36 22.48 -8.66
CA ARG A 115 -1.91 23.81 -8.93
C ARG A 115 -0.81 24.82 -9.27
N GLU A 116 0.34 24.72 -8.60
CA GLU A 116 1.50 25.59 -8.79
C GLU A 116 2.36 25.15 -10.00
N HIS A 117 2.26 23.88 -10.40
CA HIS A 117 3.02 23.27 -11.50
C HIS A 117 2.10 22.60 -12.55
N PRO A 118 1.27 23.38 -13.29
CA PRO A 118 0.33 22.83 -14.25
C PRO A 118 1.00 22.13 -15.46
N ASP A 119 2.29 22.37 -15.68
CA ASP A 119 3.13 21.72 -16.69
C ASP A 119 3.71 20.36 -16.23
N ARG A 120 3.54 20.00 -14.95
CA ARG A 120 4.16 18.82 -14.31
C ARG A 120 3.15 17.72 -13.96
N LEU A 121 2.05 17.64 -14.73
CA LEU A 121 1.00 16.64 -14.51
C LEU A 121 1.44 15.19 -14.84
N ASP A 122 2.61 15.02 -15.45
CA ASP A 122 3.28 13.76 -15.72
C ASP A 122 4.05 13.20 -14.52
N VAL A 123 4.27 14.01 -13.47
CA VAL A 123 4.90 13.54 -12.23
C VAL A 123 3.92 12.64 -11.47
N SER A 124 4.44 11.58 -10.82
CA SER A 124 3.60 10.70 -10.00
C SER A 124 3.29 11.30 -8.64
N VAL A 125 2.09 11.05 -8.12
CA VAL A 125 1.64 11.49 -6.79
C VAL A 125 2.58 11.00 -5.70
N LEU A 126 3.07 9.76 -5.79
CA LEU A 126 4.02 9.22 -4.83
C LEU A 126 5.36 9.96 -4.85
N ARG A 127 5.83 10.38 -6.04
CA ARG A 127 7.03 11.21 -6.18
C ARG A 127 6.83 12.60 -5.57
N VAL A 128 5.68 13.22 -5.82
CA VAL A 128 5.33 14.51 -5.20
C VAL A 128 5.31 14.40 -3.68
N LEU A 129 4.64 13.39 -3.12
CA LEU A 129 4.65 13.15 -1.68
C LEU A 129 6.07 12.97 -1.15
N TRP A 130 6.89 12.16 -1.83
CA TRP A 130 8.27 11.94 -1.46
C TRP A 130 9.08 13.26 -1.41
N ASP A 131 9.07 14.03 -2.49
CA ASP A 131 9.87 15.26 -2.61
C ASP A 131 9.35 16.38 -1.69
N GLU A 132 8.03 16.53 -1.53
CA GLU A 132 7.42 17.62 -0.77
C GLU A 132 7.33 17.34 0.74
N THR A 133 7.19 16.08 1.15
CA THR A 133 6.91 15.73 2.55
C THR A 133 8.05 14.96 3.21
N VAL A 134 8.69 14.02 2.50
CA VAL A 134 9.69 13.12 3.09
C VAL A 134 11.09 13.70 2.99
N VAL A 135 11.56 14.03 1.78
CA VAL A 135 12.93 14.55 1.54
C VAL A 135 13.30 15.73 2.45
N PRO A 136 12.42 16.71 2.72
CA PRO A 136 12.76 17.85 3.57
C PRO A 136 12.95 17.49 5.05
N ARG A 137 12.50 16.29 5.48
CA ARG A 137 12.44 15.87 6.89
C ARG A 137 13.41 14.75 7.25
N ILE A 138 13.97 14.07 6.25
CA ILE A 138 14.99 13.04 6.48
C ILE A 138 16.39 13.66 6.52
N LYS A 139 17.25 13.10 7.39
CA LYS A 139 18.65 13.55 7.55
C LYS A 139 19.63 12.56 6.93
N THR A 140 19.18 11.34 6.71
CA THR A 140 20.01 10.24 6.23
C THR A 140 19.70 9.90 4.78
N GLY A 141 20.70 9.35 4.08
CA GLY A 141 20.61 8.92 2.70
C GLY A 141 19.67 7.73 2.46
N ILE A 142 19.37 7.38 1.21
CA ILE A 142 18.58 6.18 0.88
C ILE A 142 19.53 5.09 0.39
N ALA A 143 19.39 3.86 0.90
CA ALA A 143 20.22 2.72 0.48
C ALA A 143 21.74 3.03 0.49
N GLY A 144 22.22 3.76 1.52
CA GLY A 144 23.62 4.15 1.64
C GLY A 144 24.10 5.25 0.67
N GLN A 145 23.21 5.83 -0.15
CA GLN A 145 23.52 6.98 -1.00
C GLN A 145 23.14 8.28 -0.29
N PRO A 146 24.00 9.32 -0.31
CA PRO A 146 23.67 10.61 0.29
C PRO A 146 22.41 11.21 -0.35
N LEU A 147 21.66 11.99 0.44
CA LEU A 147 20.51 12.74 -0.07
C LEU A 147 20.97 13.70 -1.17
N GLN A 148 20.56 13.44 -2.41
CA GLN A 148 20.72 14.39 -3.51
C GLN A 148 19.68 15.50 -3.31
N ARG A 149 20.15 16.70 -2.97
CA ARG A 149 19.32 17.90 -2.84
C ARG A 149 19.39 18.74 -4.10
#